data_AF-A0A7Y5VVD2-F1
#
_entry.id   AF-A0A7Y5VVD2-F1
#
_cell.length_a   1.000
_cell.length_b   1.000
_cell.length_c   1.000
_cell.angle_alpha   90.00
_cell.angle_beta   90.00
_cell.angle_gamma   90.00
#
_symmetry.space_group_name_H-M   'P 1'
#
loop_
_entity.id
_entity.type
_entity.pdbx_description
1 polymer ?
#
loop_
_entity_poly.entity_id
_entity_poly.type
_entity_poly.pdbx_seq_one_letter_code
_entity_poly.pdbx_strand_id
1 'polypeptide(L)'
;MRRGGRRVRRLTALAAGVMAASGCTGESTRLALESQRRANEIEEAVFSRQHEALRVLLFREAQRRLEAAGSAEQRAAELSAVWNDRDLIEFWAIQHERAAALRLVGVDAKLYAGQSSVDLLIKQIEARADRAKQALAARAGEALGER
;
A
#
# COMPACT_ATOMS: atom_id res chain seq x y z
N MET A 1 59.87 27.45 -0.92
CA MET A 1 58.53 26.78 -0.99
C MET A 1 58.05 26.36 0.41
N ARG A 2 57.38 27.23 1.20
CA ARG A 2 56.78 26.85 2.50
C ARG A 2 55.53 27.68 2.85
N ARG A 3 54.56 27.79 1.92
CA ARG A 3 53.27 28.48 2.17
C ARG A 3 52.01 27.57 2.06
N GLY A 4 52.17 26.28 1.76
CA GLY A 4 51.05 25.34 1.57
C GLY A 4 50.43 24.79 2.86
N GLY A 5 51.21 24.59 3.93
CA GLY A 5 50.76 23.87 5.13
C GLY A 5 49.72 24.60 6.00
N ARG A 6 49.73 25.95 6.03
CA ARG A 6 48.79 26.74 6.87
C ARG A 6 47.38 26.83 6.28
N ARG A 7 47.23 26.75 4.95
CA ARG A 7 45.90 26.75 4.30
C ARG A 7 45.22 25.40 4.43
N VAL A 8 45.96 24.31 4.26
CA VAL A 8 45.44 22.94 4.41
C VAL A 8 44.92 22.70 5.83
N ARG A 9 45.67 23.15 6.86
CA ARG A 9 45.29 23.01 8.28
C ARG A 9 44.03 23.80 8.66
N ARG A 10 43.80 24.97 8.03
CA ARG A 10 42.60 25.78 8.27
C ARG A 10 41.36 25.18 7.59
N LEU A 11 41.52 24.58 6.41
CA LEU A 11 40.45 23.89 5.70
C LEU A 11 40.02 22.58 6.39
N THR A 12 40.96 21.82 6.95
CA THR A 12 40.62 20.60 7.74
C THR A 12 39.93 20.95 9.05
N ALA A 13 40.35 22.02 9.74
CA ALA A 13 39.68 22.49 10.95
C ALA A 13 38.26 23.03 10.67
N LEU A 14 38.06 23.70 9.53
CA LEU A 14 36.73 24.15 9.11
C LEU A 14 35.83 22.97 8.74
N ALA A 15 36.34 21.95 8.04
CA ALA A 15 35.58 20.75 7.67
C ALA A 15 35.21 19.92 8.91
N ALA A 16 36.12 19.79 9.89
CA ALA A 16 35.83 19.14 11.16
C ALA A 16 34.82 19.93 12.01
N GLY A 17 34.90 21.28 11.99
CA GLY A 17 33.93 22.16 12.64
C GLY A 17 32.53 22.09 12.02
N VAL A 18 32.43 21.97 10.69
CA VAL A 18 31.16 21.80 9.98
C VAL A 18 30.55 20.41 10.25
N MET A 19 31.36 19.34 10.31
CA MET A 19 30.85 18.00 10.70
C MET A 19 30.42 17.92 12.17
N ALA A 20 31.08 18.67 13.07
CA ALA A 20 30.65 18.79 14.46
C ALA A 20 29.39 19.67 14.62
N ALA A 21 29.22 20.70 13.77
CA ALA A 21 28.07 21.59 13.76
C ALA A 21 26.86 21.08 12.97
N SER A 22 27.03 20.10 12.08
CA SER A 22 25.93 19.40 11.38
C SER A 22 25.28 18.29 12.21
N GLY A 23 25.67 18.16 13.49
CA GLY A 23 24.73 17.80 14.55
C GLY A 23 23.78 16.62 14.33
N CYS A 24 24.20 15.54 13.66
CA CYS A 24 23.73 14.20 14.01
C CYS A 24 24.34 13.86 15.37
N THR A 25 23.88 14.54 16.41
CA THR A 25 24.20 14.16 17.79
C THR A 25 23.55 12.80 18.06
N GLY A 26 24.18 11.98 18.92
CA GLY A 26 23.58 10.71 19.36
C GLY A 26 22.17 10.91 19.95
N GLU A 27 21.90 12.10 20.47
CA GLU A 27 20.60 12.47 20.99
C GLU A 27 19.58 12.80 19.90
N SER A 28 19.97 13.49 18.83
CA SER A 28 19.09 13.70 17.67
C SER A 28 18.77 12.40 16.92
N THR A 29 19.71 11.46 16.83
CA THR A 29 19.43 10.13 16.25
C THR A 29 18.54 9.31 17.16
N ARG A 30 18.74 9.37 18.48
CA ARG A 30 17.84 8.76 19.48
C ARG A 30 16.42 9.29 19.36
N LEU A 31 16.25 10.61 19.34
CA LEU A 31 14.94 11.26 19.16
C LEU A 31 14.28 10.89 17.83
N ALA A 32 15.06 10.85 16.74
CA ALA A 32 14.56 10.42 15.44
C ALA A 32 14.06 8.96 15.49
N LEU A 33 14.84 8.04 16.08
CA LEU A 33 14.45 6.63 16.23
C LEU A 33 13.23 6.45 17.15
N GLU A 34 13.16 7.18 18.25
CA GLU A 34 11.99 7.17 19.15
C GLU A 34 10.74 7.70 18.44
N SER A 35 10.86 8.78 17.65
CA SER A 35 9.76 9.33 16.86
C SER A 35 9.27 8.35 15.79
N GLN A 36 10.20 7.65 15.12
CA GLN A 36 9.90 6.64 14.12
C GLN A 36 9.20 5.42 14.73
N ARG A 37 9.64 4.96 15.92
CA ARG A 37 8.99 3.88 16.65
C ARG A 37 7.54 4.22 17.00
N ARG A 38 7.30 5.42 17.55
CA ARG A 38 5.93 5.88 17.86
C ARG A 38 5.07 6.00 16.61
N ALA A 39 5.63 6.50 15.50
CA ALA A 39 4.92 6.58 14.23
C ALA A 39 4.52 5.18 13.73
N ASN A 40 5.42 4.19 13.81
CA ASN A 40 5.13 2.81 13.44
C ASN A 40 4.06 2.18 14.35
N GLU A 41 4.11 2.40 15.66
CA GLU A 41 3.10 1.91 16.61
C GLU A 41 1.70 2.47 16.32
N ILE A 42 1.62 3.77 16.00
CA ILE A 42 0.37 4.42 15.63
C ILE A 42 -0.15 3.84 14.31
N GLU A 43 0.71 3.67 13.31
CA GLU A 43 0.31 3.14 12.01
C GLU A 43 -0.19 1.70 12.12
N GLU A 44 0.50 0.84 12.87
CA GLU A 44 0.07 -0.53 13.16
C GLU A 44 -1.31 -0.54 13.84
N ALA A 45 -1.49 0.30 14.86
CA ALA A 45 -2.75 0.39 15.58
C ALA A 45 -3.90 0.95 14.71
N VAL A 46 -3.60 1.85 13.76
CA VAL A 46 -4.58 2.37 12.79
C VAL A 46 -4.94 1.28 11.80
N PHE A 47 -3.95 0.61 11.21
CA PHE A 47 -4.15 -0.46 10.25
C PHE A 47 -4.98 -1.60 10.86
N SER A 48 -4.62 -2.09 12.05
CA SER A 48 -5.35 -3.15 12.73
C SER A 48 -6.82 -2.80 12.98
N ARG A 49 -7.10 -1.57 13.46
CA ARG A 49 -8.47 -1.10 13.69
C ARG A 49 -9.26 -0.96 12.41
N GLN A 50 -8.65 -0.41 11.34
CA GLN A 50 -9.31 -0.26 10.05
C GLN A 50 -9.57 -1.61 9.39
N HIS A 51 -8.62 -2.53 9.46
CA HIS A 51 -8.75 -3.89 8.93
C HIS A 51 -9.91 -4.63 9.60
N GLU A 52 -9.99 -4.59 10.93
CA GLU A 52 -11.09 -5.23 11.65
C GLU A 52 -12.44 -4.57 11.36
N ALA A 53 -12.51 -3.23 11.34
CA ALA A 53 -13.72 -2.51 10.99
C ALA A 53 -14.21 -2.86 9.58
N LEU A 54 -13.30 -2.98 8.61
CA LEU A 54 -13.61 -3.34 7.24
C LEU A 54 -14.13 -4.78 7.14
N ARG A 55 -13.53 -5.73 7.86
CA ARG A 55 -14.02 -7.11 7.92
C ARG A 55 -15.46 -7.19 8.43
N VAL A 56 -15.76 -6.47 9.52
CA VAL A 56 -17.12 -6.41 10.08
C VAL A 56 -18.11 -5.79 9.10
N LEU A 57 -17.73 -4.69 8.43
CA LEU A 57 -18.58 -4.05 7.43
C LEU A 57 -18.87 -4.96 6.23
N LEU A 58 -17.84 -5.63 5.69
CA LEU A 58 -17.99 -6.53 4.55
C LEU A 58 -18.80 -7.78 4.91
N PHE A 59 -18.65 -8.31 6.12
CA PHE A 59 -19.50 -9.40 6.60
C PHE A 59 -20.97 -8.98 6.70
N ARG A 60 -21.26 -7.82 7.29
CA ARG A 60 -22.63 -7.29 7.39
C ARG A 60 -23.25 -7.02 6.02
N GLU A 61 -22.45 -6.50 5.09
CA GLU A 61 -22.89 -6.28 3.72
C GLU A 61 -23.14 -7.59 2.97
N ALA A 62 -22.28 -8.58 3.13
CA ALA A 62 -22.46 -9.92 2.57
C ALA A 62 -23.78 -10.54 3.04
N GLN A 63 -24.08 -10.46 4.35
CA GLN A 63 -25.36 -10.94 4.89
C GLN A 63 -26.55 -10.23 4.24
N ARG A 64 -26.53 -8.89 4.17
CA ARG A 64 -27.60 -8.12 3.51
C ARG A 64 -27.81 -8.51 2.05
N ARG A 65 -26.73 -8.66 1.28
CA ARG A 65 -26.77 -9.04 -0.14
C ARG A 65 -27.35 -10.45 -0.33
N LEU A 66 -27.00 -11.39 0.56
CA LEU A 66 -27.55 -12.75 0.53
C LEU A 66 -29.03 -12.80 0.94
N GLU A 67 -29.44 -11.99 1.91
CA GLU A 67 -30.84 -11.84 2.32
C GLU A 67 -31.70 -11.22 1.21
N ALA A 68 -31.15 -10.24 0.48
CA ALA A 68 -31.81 -9.59 -0.64
C ALA A 68 -31.90 -10.47 -1.90
N ALA A 69 -31.10 -11.53 -2.01
CA ALA A 69 -31.09 -12.43 -3.15
C ALA A 69 -32.34 -13.34 -3.17
N GLY A 70 -33.15 -13.17 -4.21
CA GLY A 70 -34.44 -13.85 -4.36
C GLY A 70 -34.33 -15.31 -4.81
N SER A 71 -33.28 -15.67 -5.55
CA SER A 71 -33.07 -17.02 -6.07
C SER A 71 -31.78 -17.67 -5.57
N ALA A 72 -31.70 -19.01 -5.70
CA ALA A 72 -30.49 -19.76 -5.36
C ALA A 72 -29.29 -19.39 -6.24
N GLU A 73 -29.51 -19.14 -7.53
CA GLU A 73 -28.47 -18.69 -8.46
C GLU A 73 -27.93 -17.30 -8.10
N GLN A 74 -28.82 -16.38 -7.71
CA GLN A 74 -28.41 -15.05 -7.23
C GLN A 74 -27.58 -15.18 -5.95
N ARG A 75 -27.98 -16.01 -4.99
CA ARG A 75 -27.19 -16.26 -3.77
C ARG A 75 -25.81 -16.83 -4.06
N ALA A 76 -25.69 -17.74 -5.03
CA ALA A 76 -24.40 -18.29 -5.45
C ALA A 76 -23.50 -17.21 -6.09
N ALA A 77 -24.06 -16.34 -6.92
CA ALA A 77 -23.34 -15.20 -7.48
C ALA A 77 -22.88 -14.20 -6.41
N GLU A 78 -23.75 -13.87 -5.44
CA GLU A 78 -23.40 -12.99 -4.32
C GLU A 78 -22.30 -13.60 -3.44
N LEU A 79 -22.36 -14.90 -3.13
CA LEU A 79 -21.29 -15.60 -2.40
C LEU A 79 -19.95 -15.52 -3.14
N SER A 80 -19.95 -15.74 -4.46
CA SER A 80 -18.73 -15.62 -5.27
C SER A 80 -18.18 -14.20 -5.26
N ALA A 81 -19.04 -13.18 -5.32
CA ALA A 81 -18.63 -11.78 -5.24
C ALA A 81 -18.04 -11.43 -3.86
N VAL A 82 -18.65 -11.88 -2.77
CA VAL A 82 -18.14 -11.70 -1.40
C VAL A 82 -16.76 -12.35 -1.23
N TRP A 83 -16.53 -13.50 -1.87
CA TRP A 83 -15.22 -14.14 -1.85
C TRP A 83 -14.13 -13.30 -2.52
N ASN A 84 -14.45 -12.68 -3.66
CA ASN A 84 -13.52 -11.76 -4.32
C ASN A 84 -13.24 -10.51 -3.46
N ASP A 85 -14.24 -10.00 -2.73
CA ASP A 85 -14.06 -8.87 -1.81
C ASP A 85 -13.10 -9.23 -0.66
N ARG A 86 -13.16 -10.47 -0.14
CA ARG A 86 -12.20 -10.98 0.85
C ARG A 86 -10.76 -10.98 0.33
N ASP A 87 -10.54 -11.49 -0.89
CA ASP A 87 -9.21 -11.55 -1.50
C ASP A 87 -8.58 -10.16 -1.63
N LEU A 88 -9.41 -9.13 -1.87
CA LEU A 88 -8.96 -7.74 -1.91
C LEU A 88 -8.48 -7.25 -0.53
N ILE A 89 -9.16 -7.58 0.56
CA ILE A 89 -8.70 -7.22 1.92
C ILE A 89 -7.36 -7.90 2.21
N GLU A 90 -7.24 -9.19 1.91
CA GLU A 90 -6.02 -9.96 2.16
C GLU A 90 -4.84 -9.41 1.33
N PHE A 91 -5.09 -9.02 0.09
CA PHE A 91 -4.10 -8.33 -0.73
C PHE A 91 -3.55 -7.08 -0.03
N TRP A 92 -4.42 -6.22 0.51
CA TRP A 92 -3.99 -4.99 1.18
C TRP A 92 -3.25 -5.26 2.49
N ALA A 93 -3.60 -6.32 3.22
CA ALA A 93 -2.85 -6.76 4.39
C ALA A 93 -1.42 -7.17 4.02
N ILE A 94 -1.25 -7.96 2.96
CA ILE A 94 0.07 -8.35 2.45
C ILE A 94 0.87 -7.13 1.99
N GLN A 95 0.23 -6.13 1.35
CA GLN A 95 0.94 -4.90 0.98
C GLN A 95 1.37 -4.08 2.20
N HIS A 96 0.57 -4.05 3.26
CA HIS A 96 0.94 -3.40 4.52
C HIS A 96 2.17 -4.09 5.14
N GLU A 97 2.17 -5.42 5.23
CA GLU A 97 3.31 -6.20 5.71
C GLU A 97 4.58 -5.95 4.87
N ARG A 98 4.43 -5.92 3.54
CA ARG A 98 5.52 -5.60 2.63
C ARG A 98 6.04 -4.17 2.83
N ALA A 99 5.15 -3.20 3.02
CA ALA A 99 5.54 -1.81 3.29
C ALA A 99 6.26 -1.67 4.65
N ALA A 100 5.82 -2.40 5.66
CA ALA A 100 6.50 -2.49 6.96
C ALA A 100 7.89 -3.12 6.81
N ALA A 101 8.02 -4.21 6.05
CA ALA A 101 9.31 -4.84 5.77
C ALA A 101 10.27 -3.91 5.01
N LEU A 102 9.80 -3.17 4.01
CA LEU A 102 10.62 -2.21 3.26
C LEU A 102 11.11 -1.05 4.13
N ARG A 103 10.30 -0.58 5.09
CA ARG A 103 10.71 0.42 6.09
C ARG A 103 11.85 -0.06 6.97
N LEU A 104 11.86 -1.34 7.35
CA LEU A 104 12.96 -1.92 8.14
C LEU A 104 14.29 -1.95 7.38
N VAL A 105 14.24 -2.08 6.04
CA VAL A 105 15.43 -2.11 5.16
C VAL A 105 15.89 -0.69 4.78
N GLY A 106 15.19 0.36 5.23
CA GLY A 106 15.54 1.76 4.94
C GLY A 106 15.22 2.20 3.50
N VAL A 107 14.44 1.41 2.77
CA VAL A 107 13.90 1.82 1.47
C VAL A 107 12.69 2.70 1.77
N ASP A 108 12.71 3.95 1.31
CA ASP A 108 11.65 4.91 1.54
C ASP A 108 10.32 4.37 0.98
N ALA A 109 9.50 3.79 1.85
CA ALA A 109 8.33 2.99 1.51
C ALA A 109 7.27 3.76 0.73
N LYS A 110 7.35 5.10 0.74
CA LYS A 110 6.44 6.01 0.03
C LYS A 110 6.51 5.83 -1.49
N LEU A 111 7.68 5.50 -2.05
CA LEU A 111 7.87 5.27 -3.49
C LEU A 111 7.31 3.92 -3.96
N TYR A 112 7.45 2.87 -3.15
CA TYR A 112 6.98 1.52 -3.52
C TYR A 112 5.52 1.24 -3.17
N ALA A 113 4.97 1.86 -2.11
CA ALA A 113 3.56 1.74 -1.77
C ALA A 113 2.63 2.46 -2.77
N GLY A 114 3.12 3.51 -3.44
CA GLY A 114 2.39 4.19 -4.52
C GLY A 114 2.26 3.34 -5.78
N GLN A 115 3.28 2.54 -6.09
CA GLN A 115 3.33 1.73 -7.31
C GLN A 115 2.29 0.59 -7.29
N SER A 116 2.11 -0.10 -6.15
CA SER A 116 1.09 -1.16 -6.02
C SER A 116 -0.34 -0.63 -6.11
N SER A 117 -0.59 0.58 -5.62
CA SER A 117 -1.91 1.23 -5.75
C SER A 117 -2.25 1.58 -7.19
N VAL A 118 -1.25 2.06 -7.95
CA VAL A 118 -1.37 2.34 -9.39
C VAL A 118 -1.54 1.05 -10.19
N ASP A 119 -0.75 0.01 -9.89
CA ASP A 119 -0.87 -1.30 -10.54
C ASP A 119 -2.25 -1.94 -10.33
N LEU A 120 -2.82 -1.81 -9.13
CA LEU A 120 -4.18 -2.27 -8.84
C LEU A 120 -5.22 -1.50 -9.63
N LEU A 121 -5.05 -0.17 -9.74
CA LEU A 121 -5.94 0.70 -10.51
C LEU A 121 -5.91 0.33 -12.01
N ILE A 122 -4.71 0.10 -12.55
CA ILE A 122 -4.50 -0.39 -13.92
C ILE A 122 -5.20 -1.73 -14.10
N LYS A 123 -4.95 -2.71 -13.22
CA LYS A 123 -5.59 -4.03 -13.30
C LYS A 123 -7.11 -3.98 -13.18
N GLN A 124 -7.66 -3.10 -12.35
CA GLN A 124 -9.11 -2.91 -12.25
C GLN A 124 -9.70 -2.33 -13.53
N ILE A 125 -8.99 -1.40 -14.17
CA ILE A 125 -9.38 -0.83 -15.47
C ILE A 125 -9.32 -1.91 -16.56
N GLU A 126 -8.24 -2.69 -16.61
CA GLU A 126 -8.07 -3.81 -17.54
C GLU A 126 -9.16 -4.86 -17.35
N ALA A 127 -9.39 -5.31 -16.12
CA ALA A 127 -10.43 -6.29 -15.81
C ALA A 127 -11.86 -5.78 -16.10
N ARG A 128 -12.09 -4.47 -16.04
CA ARG A 128 -13.37 -3.86 -16.43
C ARG A 128 -13.50 -3.78 -17.95
N ALA A 129 -12.42 -3.45 -18.65
CA ALA A 129 -12.37 -3.44 -20.10
C ALA A 129 -12.58 -4.85 -20.69
N ASP A 130 -11.97 -5.86 -20.08
CA ASP A 130 -12.11 -7.25 -20.54
C ASP A 130 -13.51 -7.81 -20.26
N ARG A 131 -14.12 -7.48 -19.12
CA ARG A 131 -15.54 -7.79 -18.86
C ARG A 131 -16.47 -7.10 -19.86
N ALA A 132 -16.19 -5.85 -20.25
CA ALA A 132 -16.97 -5.14 -21.26
C ALA A 132 -16.81 -5.77 -22.66
N LYS A 133 -15.59 -6.19 -23.03
CA LYS A 133 -15.34 -6.94 -24.27
C LYS A 133 -16.06 -8.28 -24.28
N GLN A 134 -16.04 -9.02 -23.17
CA GLN A 134 -16.75 -10.29 -23.04
C GLN A 134 -18.27 -10.12 -23.11
N ALA A 135 -18.82 -9.08 -22.49
CA ALA A 135 -20.25 -8.75 -22.60
C ALA A 135 -20.67 -8.34 -24.02
N LEU A 136 -19.82 -7.59 -24.73
CA LEU A 136 -20.01 -7.25 -26.14
C LEU A 136 -19.91 -8.49 -27.04
N ALA A 137 -18.94 -9.37 -26.80
CA ALA A 137 -18.79 -10.62 -27.54
C ALA A 137 -19.96 -11.59 -27.30
N ALA A 138 -20.47 -11.67 -26.06
CA ALA A 138 -21.66 -12.45 -25.72
C ALA A 138 -22.91 -11.93 -26.46
N ARG A 139 -23.12 -10.60 -26.47
CA ARG A 139 -24.23 -9.98 -27.22
C ARG A 139 -24.10 -10.10 -28.74
N ALA A 140 -22.88 -10.02 -29.26
CA ALA A 140 -22.62 -10.27 -30.69
C ALA A 140 -22.87 -11.75 -31.05
N GLY A 141 -22.56 -12.67 -30.14
CA GLY A 141 -22.88 -14.09 -30.27
C GLY A 141 -24.39 -14.38 -30.23
N GLU A 142 -25.14 -13.72 -29.33
CA GLU A 142 -26.61 -13.81 -29.29
C GLU A 142 -27.24 -13.24 -30.58
N ALA A 143 -26.74 -12.11 -31.08
CA ALA A 143 -27.25 -11.52 -32.33
C ALA A 143 -26.91 -12.31 -33.61
N LEU A 144 -25.87 -13.16 -33.58
CA LEU A 144 -25.49 -14.04 -34.68
C LEU A 144 -26.10 -15.45 -34.57
N GLY A 145 -26.53 -15.86 -33.37
CA GLY A 145 -27.19 -17.14 -33.11
C GLY A 145 -28.70 -17.15 -33.38
N GLU A 146 -29.32 -16.00 -33.66
CA GLU A 146 -30.73 -15.88 -34.11
C GLU A 146 -30.90 -15.99 -35.64
N ARG A 147 -29.98 -16.63 -36.35
CA ARG A 147 -30.12 -17.03 -37.77
C ARG A 147 -30.04 -18.54 -37.91
#